data_AF-X1DKR4-F1
#
_entry.id   AF-X1DKR4-F1
#
_cell.length_a   1.000
_cell.length_b   1.000
_cell.length_c   1.000
_cell.angle_alpha   90.00
_cell.angle_beta   90.00
_cell.angle_gamma   90.00
#
_symmetry.space_group_name_H-M   'P 1'
#
loop_
_entity.id
_entity.type
_entity.pdbx_description
1 polymer ?
#
loop_
_entity_poly.entity_id
_entity_poly.type
_entity_poly.pdbx_seq_one_letter_code
_entity_poly.pdbx_strand_id
1 'polypeptide(L)'
;QQFTAALDALQTKTRVETLSTPKILAIHGKEARVQVGGQQGYKEITYLETGDVRENIKFIATGTILTITPYIDDEGNVLLNLKPNIQSATLEEGIPVVNTTSVSTWLLAKNRETVFIGGLIQDTKTRTRQMIPCLGSIPLLGSLFGRTLQGTGKFELVILITPYIFDAELRQTDKEAIEKTRKMEEDFKKGPPPSHEEIFDTR
;
A
#
# COMPACT_ATOMS: atom_id res chain seq x y z
N GLN A 1 30.72 18.77 -44.72
CA GLN A 1 30.22 18.07 -43.53
C GLN A 1 29.30 19.04 -42.80
N GLN A 2 27.99 18.81 -42.81
CA GLN A 2 27.01 19.75 -42.25
C GLN A 2 26.88 19.50 -40.75
N PHE A 3 27.20 20.52 -39.94
CA PHE A 3 27.02 20.51 -38.49
C PHE A 3 25.58 20.90 -38.19
N THR A 4 24.71 19.91 -37.96
CA THR A 4 23.34 20.16 -37.50
C THR A 4 23.37 20.25 -35.97
N ALA A 5 23.39 21.47 -35.43
CA ALA A 5 23.27 21.71 -34.00
C ALA A 5 21.78 21.81 -33.63
N ALA A 6 21.23 20.75 -33.03
CA ALA A 6 19.88 20.75 -32.45
C ALA A 6 19.97 21.16 -30.97
N LEU A 7 19.28 22.24 -30.60
CA LEU A 7 19.22 22.75 -29.23
C LEU A 7 17.86 22.38 -28.61
N ASP A 8 17.80 21.26 -27.90
CA ASP A 8 16.58 20.81 -27.23
C ASP A 8 16.58 21.15 -25.73
N ALA A 9 15.82 22.18 -25.36
CA ALA A 9 15.49 22.52 -23.98
C ALA A 9 14.10 21.98 -23.64
N LEU A 10 14.03 20.77 -23.09
CA LEU A 10 12.78 20.14 -22.65
C LEU A 10 12.59 20.39 -21.13
N GLN A 11 11.48 21.04 -20.75
CA GLN A 11 11.09 21.19 -19.34
C GLN A 11 9.84 20.35 -19.08
N THR A 12 9.99 19.24 -18.35
CA THR A 12 8.88 18.36 -17.96
C THR A 12 8.37 18.77 -16.58
N LYS A 13 7.07 19.04 -16.45
CA LYS A 13 6.37 19.24 -15.16
C LYS A 13 5.52 18.00 -14.87
N THR A 14 5.82 17.28 -13.78
CA THR A 14 5.04 16.10 -13.36
C THR A 14 3.87 16.51 -12.47
N ARG A 15 2.71 15.86 -12.67
CA ARG A 15 1.45 16.07 -11.95
C ARG A 15 1.44 15.25 -10.65
N VAL A 16 0.77 15.75 -9.62
CA VAL A 16 0.58 15.05 -8.32
C VAL A 16 -0.14 13.71 -8.55
N GLU A 17 0.52 12.60 -8.19
CA GLU A 17 -0.07 11.25 -8.17
C GLU A 17 -0.53 10.92 -6.75
N THR A 18 -1.83 10.70 -6.57
CA THR A 18 -2.38 10.23 -5.29
C THR A 18 -1.96 8.78 -5.08
N LEU A 19 -1.09 8.54 -4.10
CA LEU A 19 -0.35 7.28 -4.00
C LEU A 19 -1.20 6.07 -3.59
N SER A 20 -2.33 6.26 -2.88
CA SER A 20 -3.40 5.26 -2.64
C SER A 20 -4.39 5.74 -1.57
N THR A 21 -5.66 5.32 -1.64
CA THR A 21 -6.69 5.56 -0.61
C THR A 21 -7.28 4.24 -0.11
N PRO A 22 -6.56 3.48 0.74
CA PRO A 22 -7.05 2.20 1.24
C PRO A 22 -8.29 2.41 2.13
N LYS A 23 -9.29 1.53 1.98
CA LYS A 23 -10.47 1.48 2.84
C LYS A 23 -10.56 0.09 3.46
N ILE A 24 -10.82 0.01 4.74
CA ILE A 24 -10.94 -1.25 5.47
C ILE A 24 -12.04 -1.14 6.52
N LEU A 25 -12.81 -2.21 6.65
CA LEU A 25 -13.79 -2.39 7.71
C LEU A 25 -13.15 -3.22 8.83
N ALA A 26 -13.37 -2.81 10.08
CA ALA A 26 -12.83 -3.48 11.25
C ALA A 26 -13.88 -3.53 12.35
N ILE A 27 -13.78 -4.55 13.20
CA ILE A 27 -14.63 -4.71 14.38
C ILE A 27 -13.93 -4.05 15.58
N HIS A 28 -14.71 -3.49 16.49
CA HIS A 28 -14.21 -2.96 17.75
C HIS A 28 -13.26 -3.95 18.45
N GLY A 29 -12.06 -3.47 18.81
CA GLY A 29 -11.02 -4.23 19.51
C GLY A 29 -10.35 -5.33 18.68
N LYS A 30 -10.61 -5.41 17.37
CA LYS A 30 -10.01 -6.41 16.48
C LYS A 30 -9.09 -5.77 15.47
N GLU A 31 -7.91 -6.36 15.30
CA GLU A 31 -6.98 -5.95 14.26
C GLU A 31 -7.56 -6.28 12.89
N ALA A 32 -7.43 -5.34 11.96
CA ALA A 32 -7.75 -5.52 10.57
C ALA A 32 -6.58 -5.03 9.71
N ARG A 33 -6.32 -5.74 8.61
CA ARG A 33 -5.21 -5.44 7.70
C ARG A 33 -5.69 -5.43 6.25
N VAL A 34 -5.25 -4.42 5.50
CA VAL A 34 -5.46 -4.32 4.05
C VAL A 34 -4.13 -4.05 3.36
N GLN A 35 -3.93 -4.67 2.21
CA GLN A 35 -2.79 -4.43 1.33
C GLN A 35 -3.32 -4.10 -0.06
N VAL A 36 -2.93 -2.93 -0.58
CA VAL A 36 -3.30 -2.43 -1.91
C VAL A 36 -2.03 -2.19 -2.70
N GLY A 37 -1.83 -2.93 -3.78
CA GLY A 37 -0.64 -2.79 -4.61
C GLY A 37 -0.25 -4.10 -5.29
N GLY A 38 1.03 -4.23 -5.59
CA GLY A 38 1.58 -5.36 -6.33
C GLY A 38 2.76 -6.01 -5.62
N GLN A 39 3.50 -6.82 -6.38
CA GLN A 39 4.76 -7.38 -5.95
C GLN A 39 5.80 -7.18 -7.05
N GLN A 40 6.97 -6.68 -6.70
CA GLN A 40 8.12 -6.57 -7.58
C GLN A 40 8.99 -7.81 -7.41
N GLY A 41 9.10 -8.60 -8.48
CA GLY A 41 10.02 -9.73 -8.53
C GLY A 41 11.47 -9.28 -8.74
N TYR A 42 12.43 -9.94 -8.08
CA TYR A 42 13.85 -9.81 -8.34
C TYR A 42 14.54 -11.18 -8.28
N LYS A 43 15.65 -11.31 -8.99
CA LYS A 43 16.45 -12.54 -9.01
C LYS A 43 17.39 -12.58 -7.82
N GLU A 44 17.32 -13.65 -7.05
CA GLU A 44 18.31 -14.01 -6.06
C GLU A 44 19.22 -15.11 -6.62
N ILE A 45 20.51 -14.84 -6.70
CA ILE A 45 21.51 -15.79 -7.18
C ILE A 45 22.21 -16.38 -5.95
N THR A 46 22.13 -17.70 -5.78
CA THR A 46 22.86 -18.42 -4.74
C THR A 46 23.91 -19.32 -5.37
N TYR A 47 25.16 -19.21 -4.92
CA TYR A 47 26.25 -20.09 -5.32
C TYR A 47 26.32 -21.27 -4.35
N LEU A 48 26.23 -22.50 -4.86
CA LEU A 48 26.43 -23.71 -4.06
C LEU A 48 27.93 -24.07 -4.00
N GLU A 49 28.35 -24.75 -2.93
CA GLU A 49 29.74 -25.21 -2.74
C GLU A 49 30.24 -26.14 -3.86
N THR A 50 29.34 -26.81 -4.58
CA THR A 50 29.63 -27.63 -5.77
C THR A 50 29.92 -26.84 -7.05
N GLY A 51 29.81 -25.51 -7.03
CA GLY A 51 30.00 -24.66 -8.23
C GLY A 51 28.74 -24.46 -9.07
N ASP A 52 27.62 -25.06 -8.68
CA ASP A 52 26.32 -24.84 -9.31
C ASP A 52 25.74 -23.47 -8.92
N VAL A 53 25.14 -22.78 -9.89
CA VAL A 53 24.42 -21.53 -9.69
C VAL A 53 22.93 -21.83 -9.63
N ARG A 54 22.29 -21.44 -8.52
CA ARG A 54 20.83 -21.52 -8.38
C ARG A 54 20.22 -20.13 -8.43
N GLU A 55 19.38 -19.90 -9.44
CA GLU A 55 18.53 -18.71 -9.52
C GLU A 55 17.20 -18.97 -8.80
N ASN A 56 16.81 -18.07 -7.91
CA ASN A 56 15.50 -18.04 -7.29
C ASN A 56 14.82 -16.70 -7.54
N ILE A 57 13.50 -16.68 -7.68
CA ILE A 57 12.74 -15.43 -7.84
C ILE A 57 12.13 -15.08 -6.49
N LYS A 58 12.55 -13.94 -5.94
CA LYS A 58 11.97 -13.37 -4.72
C LYS A 58 11.08 -12.20 -5.06
N PHE A 59 10.09 -11.95 -4.21
CA PHE A 59 9.10 -10.90 -4.40
C PHE A 59 9.14 -9.91 -3.25
N ILE A 60 9.08 -8.62 -3.59
CA ILE A 60 8.96 -7.51 -2.65
C ILE A 60 7.57 -6.93 -2.81
N ALA A 61 6.81 -6.81 -1.72
CA ALA A 61 5.51 -6.17 -1.75
C ALA A 61 5.67 -4.67 -2.09
N THR A 62 4.85 -4.18 -3.00
CA THR A 62 4.77 -2.77 -3.37
C THR A 62 3.35 -2.26 -3.17
N GLY A 63 3.20 -0.98 -2.90
CA GLY A 63 1.95 -0.32 -2.60
C GLY A 63 1.77 0.01 -1.12
N THR A 64 0.51 0.09 -0.69
CA THR A 64 0.12 0.54 0.65
C THR A 64 -0.43 -0.62 1.47
N ILE A 65 0.19 -0.86 2.62
CA ILE A 65 -0.26 -1.77 3.66
C ILE A 65 -0.79 -0.92 4.81
N LEU A 66 -2.01 -1.14 5.24
CA LEU A 66 -2.60 -0.47 6.38
C LEU A 66 -3.06 -1.53 7.39
N THR A 67 -2.52 -1.47 8.59
CA THR A 67 -2.98 -2.26 9.73
C THR A 67 -3.63 -1.33 10.74
N ILE A 68 -4.84 -1.64 11.18
CA ILE A 68 -5.60 -0.83 12.13
C ILE A 68 -6.14 -1.69 13.27
N THR A 69 -6.32 -1.09 14.45
CA THR A 69 -7.11 -1.67 15.54
C THR A 69 -7.96 -0.55 16.15
N PRO A 70 -9.29 -0.56 15.93
CA PRO A 70 -10.16 0.48 16.45
C PRO A 70 -10.71 0.15 17.84
N TYR A 71 -10.85 1.17 18.68
CA TYR A 71 -11.62 1.14 19.91
C TYR A 71 -12.60 2.31 19.88
N ILE A 72 -13.87 2.02 20.12
CA ILE A 72 -14.96 2.99 20.10
C ILE A 72 -15.39 3.17 21.54
N ASP A 73 -15.47 4.41 22.02
CA ASP A 73 -15.99 4.73 23.35
C ASP A 73 -17.50 5.01 23.31
N ASP A 74 -18.10 5.18 24.50
CA ASP A 74 -19.55 5.42 24.66
C ASP A 74 -20.00 6.79 24.09
N GLU A 75 -19.06 7.72 23.88
CA GLU A 75 -19.30 9.04 23.31
C GLU A 75 -19.20 9.05 21.78
N GLY A 76 -18.83 7.92 21.16
CA GLY A 76 -18.66 7.79 19.71
C GLY A 76 -17.33 8.34 19.19
N ASN A 77 -16.34 8.54 20.06
CA ASN A 77 -14.96 8.76 19.65
C ASN A 77 -14.30 7.42 19.30
N VAL A 78 -13.38 7.46 18.35
CA VAL A 78 -12.64 6.31 17.87
C VAL A 78 -11.17 6.51 18.18
N LEU A 79 -10.66 5.71 19.11
CA LEU A 79 -9.23 5.52 19.33
C LEU A 79 -8.72 4.48 18.32
N LEU A 80 -7.80 4.87 17.45
CA LEU A 80 -7.23 4.02 16.42
C LEU A 80 -5.74 3.80 16.69
N ASN A 81 -5.32 2.54 16.80
CA ASN A 81 -3.93 2.16 16.61
C ASN A 81 -3.70 1.94 15.11
N LEU A 82 -2.78 2.71 14.52
CA LEU A 82 -2.58 2.78 13.07
C LEU A 82 -1.13 2.51 12.71
N LYS A 83 -0.94 1.60 11.76
CA LYS A 83 0.36 1.25 11.20
C LYS A 83 0.32 1.27 9.67
N PRO A 84 0.23 2.45 9.02
CA PRO A 84 0.38 2.55 7.57
C PRO A 84 1.84 2.32 7.17
N ASN A 85 2.04 1.53 6.13
CA ASN A 85 3.32 1.23 5.51
C ASN A 85 3.17 1.32 3.99
N ILE A 86 3.87 2.26 3.38
CA ILE A 86 3.92 2.48 1.94
C ILE A 86 5.27 1.99 1.44
N GLN A 87 5.26 1.09 0.46
CA GLN A 87 6.48 0.54 -0.14
C GLN A 87 6.47 0.75 -1.65
N SER A 88 7.60 1.16 -2.20
CA SER A 88 7.87 1.08 -3.64
C SER A 88 9.19 0.37 -3.86
N ALA A 89 9.27 -0.37 -4.96
CA ALA A 89 10.49 -1.09 -5.33
C ALA A 89 10.78 -0.84 -6.81
N THR A 90 12.04 -0.55 -7.10
CA THR A 90 12.59 -0.45 -8.46
C THR A 90 13.76 -1.41 -8.58
N LEU A 91 14.06 -1.82 -9.81
CA LEU A 91 15.25 -2.60 -10.11
C LEU A 91 16.29 -1.67 -10.72
N GLU A 92 17.42 -1.52 -10.04
CA GLU A 92 18.61 -0.83 -10.55
C GLU A 92 19.66 -1.88 -10.87
N GLU A 93 19.93 -2.10 -12.16
CA GLU A 93 20.89 -3.12 -12.62
C GLU A 93 20.59 -4.56 -12.10
N GLY A 94 19.32 -4.86 -11.84
CA GLY A 94 18.88 -6.16 -11.30
C GLY A 94 18.91 -6.25 -9.77
N ILE A 95 19.40 -5.21 -9.09
CA ILE A 95 19.37 -5.07 -7.63
C ILE A 95 18.06 -4.36 -7.24
N PRO A 96 17.26 -4.93 -6.32
CA PRO A 96 16.07 -4.25 -5.83
C PRO A 96 16.43 -3.07 -4.91
N VAL A 97 16.01 -1.88 -5.29
CA VAL A 97 16.01 -0.68 -4.43
C VAL A 97 14.61 -0.51 -3.87
N VAL A 98 14.48 -0.55 -2.54
CA VAL A 98 13.18 -0.48 -1.85
C VAL A 98 13.09 0.81 -1.06
N ASN A 99 12.08 1.61 -1.35
CA ASN A 99 11.72 2.76 -0.54
C ASN A 99 10.54 2.38 0.35
N THR A 100 10.65 2.62 1.65
CA THR A 100 9.60 2.32 2.62
C THR A 100 9.32 3.55 3.47
N THR A 101 8.05 3.92 3.58
CA THR A 101 7.56 4.89 4.56
C THR A 101 6.63 4.20 5.52
N SER A 102 6.97 4.18 6.81
CA SER A 102 6.18 3.52 7.85
C SER A 102 5.91 4.48 9.00
N VAL A 103 4.67 4.48 9.48
CA VAL A 103 4.26 5.24 10.66
C VAL A 103 3.58 4.27 11.62
N SER A 104 3.79 4.45 12.92
CA SER A 104 3.07 3.73 13.97
C SER A 104 2.61 4.74 14.99
N THR A 105 1.30 4.91 15.14
CA THR A 105 0.75 5.91 16.06
C THR A 105 -0.60 5.49 16.62
N TRP A 106 -0.99 6.16 17.70
CA TRP A 106 -2.35 6.15 18.21
C TRP A 106 -2.97 7.51 17.92
N LEU A 107 -4.22 7.52 17.44
CA LEU A 107 -4.98 8.75 17.29
C LEU A 107 -6.37 8.61 17.88
N LEU A 108 -6.88 9.70 18.42
CA LEU A 108 -8.27 9.84 18.83
C LEU A 108 -8.96 10.76 17.83
N ALA A 109 -10.06 10.32 17.25
CA ALA A 109 -10.84 11.07 16.29
C ALA A 109 -12.34 10.82 16.49
N LYS A 110 -13.19 11.80 16.20
CA LYS A 110 -14.64 11.58 16.19
C LYS A 110 -15.07 10.83 14.93
N ASN A 111 -16.24 10.21 14.99
CA ASN A 111 -16.87 9.64 13.80
C ASN A 111 -16.95 10.67 12.66
N ARG A 112 -16.46 10.31 11.47
CA ARG A 112 -16.39 11.14 10.25
C ARG A 112 -15.45 12.35 10.33
N GLU A 113 -14.65 12.49 11.38
CA GLU A 113 -13.65 13.54 11.50
C GLU A 113 -12.34 13.13 10.84
N THR A 114 -11.77 14.00 10.00
CA THR A 114 -10.47 13.74 9.38
C THR A 114 -9.35 14.29 10.24
N VAL A 115 -8.44 13.42 10.65
CA VAL A 115 -7.26 13.79 11.45
C VAL A 115 -6.00 13.65 10.62
N PHE A 116 -5.13 14.66 10.74
CA PHE A 116 -3.78 14.66 10.16
C PHE A 116 -2.82 13.96 11.11
N ILE A 117 -2.17 12.90 10.64
CA ILE A 117 -1.22 12.10 11.43
C ILE A 117 0.21 12.62 11.25
N GLY A 118 0.54 13.05 10.04
CA GLY A 118 1.89 13.45 9.69
C GLY A 118 2.12 13.47 8.18
N GLY A 119 3.29 13.98 7.80
CA GLY A 119 3.74 14.03 6.43
C GLY A 119 5.26 14.11 6.31
N LEU A 120 5.78 13.78 5.13
CA LEU A 120 7.19 13.84 4.80
C LEU A 120 7.35 14.69 3.54
N ILE A 121 8.21 15.72 3.60
CA ILE A 121 8.61 16.51 2.43
C ILE A 121 10.05 16.15 2.12
N GLN A 122 10.31 15.66 0.91
CA GLN A 122 11.64 15.33 0.43
C GLN A 122 11.92 16.09 -0.87
N ASP A 123 12.96 16.92 -0.84
CA ASP A 123 13.46 17.65 -1.99
C ASP A 123 14.73 16.96 -2.52
N THR A 124 14.70 16.53 -3.78
CA THR A 124 15.85 15.94 -4.48
C THR A 124 16.30 16.89 -5.59
N LYS A 125 17.58 17.27 -5.57
CA LYS A 125 18.22 18.11 -6.60
C LYS A 125 19.33 17.31 -7.27
N THR A 126 19.15 16.98 -8.54
CA THR A 126 20.14 16.29 -9.36
C THR A 126 20.72 17.26 -10.39
N ARG A 127 22.04 17.42 -10.43
CA ARG A 127 22.73 18.24 -11.44
C ARG A 127 23.69 17.35 -12.21
N THR A 128 23.35 17.05 -13.46
CA THR A 128 24.18 16.25 -14.35
C THR A 128 24.78 17.17 -15.41
N ARG A 129 26.12 17.27 -15.46
CA ARG A 129 26.82 18.05 -16.47
C ARG A 129 27.52 17.10 -17.44
N GLN A 130 27.05 17.07 -18.69
CA GLN A 130 27.69 16.38 -19.80
C GLN A 130 28.49 17.41 -20.58
N MET A 131 29.77 17.15 -20.86
CA MET A 131 30.61 18.08 -21.62
C MET A 131 31.58 17.32 -22.51
N ILE A 132 31.89 17.91 -23.68
CA ILE A 132 32.92 17.35 -24.57
C ILE A 132 34.29 17.53 -23.89
N PRO A 133 35.12 16.47 -23.75
CA PRO A 133 36.47 16.58 -23.21
C PRO A 133 37.29 17.65 -23.95
N CYS A 134 38.15 18.38 -23.24
CA CYS A 134 38.96 19.52 -23.71
C CYS A 134 38.20 20.81 -24.08
N LEU A 135 37.09 20.74 -24.83
CA LEU A 135 36.33 21.92 -25.29
C LEU A 135 35.35 22.46 -24.22
N GLY A 136 34.80 21.59 -23.38
CA GLY A 136 33.84 21.94 -22.34
C GLY A 136 34.42 22.61 -21.09
N SER A 137 35.75 22.55 -20.92
CA SER A 137 36.49 23.14 -19.79
C SER A 137 37.03 24.55 -20.08
N ILE A 138 36.90 25.06 -21.31
CA ILE A 138 37.34 26.41 -21.68
C ILE A 138 36.43 27.43 -20.99
N PRO A 139 36.97 28.34 -20.14
CA PRO A 139 36.21 29.45 -19.58
C PRO A 139 35.56 30.26 -20.71
N LEU A 140 34.32 30.75 -20.52
CA LEU A 140 33.51 31.49 -21.51
C LEU A 140 32.84 30.65 -22.63
N LEU A 141 33.48 29.61 -23.18
CA LEU A 141 32.93 28.81 -24.30
C LEU A 141 32.34 27.46 -23.89
N GLY A 142 32.63 26.97 -22.68
CA GLY A 142 32.25 25.65 -22.21
C GLY A 142 30.74 25.39 -22.09
N SER A 143 29.88 26.42 -22.14
CA SER A 143 28.40 26.23 -22.17
C SER A 143 27.85 25.90 -23.55
N LEU A 144 28.59 26.20 -24.63
CA LEU A 144 28.21 25.86 -26.01
C LEU A 144 28.58 24.40 -26.35
N PHE A 145 29.54 23.83 -25.63
CA PHE A 145 30.05 22.46 -25.82
C PHE A 145 29.72 21.53 -24.65
N GLY A 146 28.78 21.94 -23.80
CA GLY A 146 28.34 21.18 -22.65
C GLY A 146 26.84 21.33 -22.40
N ARG A 147 26.19 20.24 -22.01
CA ARG A 147 24.79 20.18 -21.62
C ARG A 147 24.71 20.02 -20.11
N THR A 148 24.01 20.93 -19.45
CA THR A 148 23.64 20.76 -18.03
C THR A 148 22.20 20.30 -17.97
N LEU A 149 21.97 19.11 -17.44
CA LEU A 149 20.65 18.62 -17.06
C LEU A 149 20.46 18.89 -15.57
N GLN A 150 19.39 19.61 -15.24
CA GLN A 150 18.98 19.83 -13.86
C GLN A 150 17.65 19.11 -13.65
N GLY A 151 17.64 18.17 -12.71
CA GLY A 151 16.43 17.52 -12.22
C GLY A 151 16.11 18.05 -10.82
N THR A 152 14.90 18.55 -10.63
CA THR A 152 14.33 18.84 -9.30
C THR A 152 13.13 17.94 -9.10
N GLY A 153 13.21 17.05 -8.12
CA GLY A 153 12.08 16.23 -7.67
C GLY A 153 11.65 16.66 -6.29
N LYS A 154 10.36 16.95 -6.09
CA LYS A 154 9.77 17.21 -4.78
C LYS A 154 8.76 16.11 -4.49
N PHE A 155 8.92 15.42 -3.37
CA PHE A 155 8.02 14.39 -2.90
C PHE A 155 7.38 14.84 -1.60
N GLU A 156 6.04 14.93 -1.58
CA GLU A 156 5.27 15.28 -0.39
C GLU A 156 4.32 14.13 -0.07
N LEU A 157 4.52 13.46 1.06
CA LEU A 157 3.58 12.49 1.59
C LEU A 157 2.76 13.15 2.69
N VAL A 158 1.44 13.00 2.63
CA VAL A 158 0.50 13.46 3.66
C VAL A 158 -0.42 12.29 4.03
N ILE A 159 -0.52 12.00 5.33
CA ILE A 159 -1.36 10.91 5.84
C ILE A 159 -2.56 11.51 6.58
N LEU A 160 -3.74 11.30 6.00
CA LEU A 160 -5.04 11.69 6.54
C LEU A 160 -5.85 10.43 6.83
N ILE A 161 -6.54 10.41 7.97
CA ILE A 161 -7.42 9.31 8.34
C ILE A 161 -8.77 9.86 8.76
N THR A 162 -9.82 9.19 8.28
CA THR A 162 -11.21 9.50 8.59
C THR A 162 -11.90 8.22 9.04
N PRO A 163 -12.17 8.02 10.35
CA PRO A 163 -12.94 6.87 10.80
C PRO A 163 -14.41 7.03 10.45
N TYR A 164 -15.05 5.90 10.17
CA TYR A 164 -16.49 5.80 10.01
C TYR A 164 -17.01 4.67 10.90
N ILE A 165 -17.87 5.02 11.85
CA ILE A 165 -18.60 4.06 12.66
C ILE A 165 -19.88 3.70 11.91
N PHE A 166 -20.12 2.41 11.71
CA PHE A 166 -21.37 1.87 11.19
C PHE A 166 -21.93 0.92 12.24
N ASP A 167 -23.11 1.22 12.76
CA ASP A 167 -23.88 0.22 13.46
C ASP A 167 -24.48 -0.69 12.40
N ALA A 168 -24.07 -1.96 12.43
CA ALA A 168 -24.86 -2.99 11.79
C ALA A 168 -26.15 -3.08 12.60
N GLU A 169 -27.15 -2.26 12.27
CA GLU A 169 -28.53 -2.62 12.56
C GLU A 169 -28.72 -3.98 11.90
N LEU A 170 -28.60 -5.04 12.70
CA LEU A 170 -29.04 -6.38 12.31
C LEU A 170 -30.46 -6.19 11.83
N ARG A 171 -30.68 -6.20 10.51
CA ARG A 171 -32.02 -6.17 9.96
C ARG A 171 -32.75 -7.34 10.60
N GLN A 172 -34.03 -7.19 10.91
CA GLN A 172 -34.79 -8.27 11.57
C GLN A 172 -34.64 -9.60 10.81
N THR A 173 -34.51 -9.55 9.48
CA THR A 173 -34.16 -10.67 8.61
C THR A 173 -32.85 -11.38 8.95
N ASP A 174 -31.81 -10.65 9.36
CA ASP A 174 -30.51 -11.23 9.72
C ASP A 174 -30.59 -11.93 11.09
N LYS A 175 -31.40 -11.39 12.02
CA LYS A 175 -31.67 -12.03 13.32
C LYS A 175 -32.44 -13.33 13.15
N GLU A 176 -33.44 -13.35 12.26
CA GLU A 176 -34.22 -14.54 11.94
C GLU A 176 -33.38 -15.62 11.26
N ALA A 177 -32.48 -15.23 10.35
CA ALA A 177 -31.57 -16.16 9.69
C ALA A 177 -30.61 -16.82 10.68
N ILE A 178 -29.98 -16.02 11.57
CA ILE A 178 -29.08 -16.54 12.61
C ILE A 178 -29.81 -17.49 13.56
N GLU A 179 -31.04 -17.14 13.96
CA GLU A 179 -31.84 -17.99 14.85
C GLU A 179 -32.30 -19.29 14.17
N LYS A 180 -32.63 -19.26 12.86
CA LYS A 180 -32.93 -20.46 12.08
C LYS A 180 -31.71 -21.36 11.95
N THR A 181 -30.54 -20.80 11.66
CA THR A 181 -29.28 -21.57 11.56
C THR A 181 -28.93 -22.21 12.91
N ARG A 182 -29.09 -21.48 14.02
CA ARG A 182 -28.89 -22.02 15.38
C ARG A 182 -29.82 -23.18 15.69
N LYS A 183 -31.12 -23.05 15.38
CA LYS A 183 -32.10 -24.13 15.54
C LYS A 183 -31.79 -25.34 14.65
N MET A 184 -31.42 -25.12 13.40
CA MET A 184 -31.00 -26.20 12.49
C MET A 184 -29.76 -26.94 13.00
N GLU A 185 -28.78 -26.24 13.59
CA GLU A 185 -27.62 -26.89 14.23
C GLU A 185 -28.01 -27.70 15.47
N GLU A 186 -28.93 -27.20 16.29
CA GLU A 186 -29.45 -27.92 17.46
C GLU A 186 -30.24 -29.17 17.07
N ASP A 187 -31.04 -29.08 16.01
CA ASP A 187 -31.81 -30.20 15.48
C ASP A 187 -30.89 -31.22 14.81
N PHE A 188 -29.85 -30.78 14.09
CA PHE A 188 -28.84 -31.67 13.51
C PHE A 188 -28.03 -32.41 14.59
N LYS A 189 -27.78 -31.79 15.74
CA LYS A 189 -27.13 -32.42 16.90
C LYS A 189 -28.01 -33.45 17.61
N LYS A 190 -29.33 -33.40 17.45
CA LYS A 190 -30.28 -34.38 18.02
C LYS A 190 -30.41 -35.65 17.17
N GLY A 191 -29.71 -35.72 16.04
CA GLY A 191 -29.74 -36.84 15.11
C GLY A 191 -30.62 -36.55 13.90
N PRO A 192 -30.48 -37.33 12.81
CA PRO A 192 -31.27 -37.13 11.59
C PRO A 192 -32.78 -37.24 11.90
N PRO A 193 -33.63 -36.49 11.18
CA PRO A 193 -35.08 -36.58 11.37
C PRO A 193 -35.55 -38.03 11.18
N PRO A 194 -36.59 -38.46 11.93
CA PRO A 194 -37.11 -39.82 11.83
C PRO A 194 -37.48 -40.14 10.38
N SER A 195 -37.19 -41.36 9.96
CA SER A 195 -37.49 -41.78 8.59
C SER A 195 -39.00 -41.73 8.36
N HIS A 196 -39.42 -41.60 7.10
CA HIS A 196 -40.84 -41.67 6.74
C HIS A 196 -41.50 -42.95 7.26
N GLU A 197 -40.75 -44.02 7.52
CA GLU A 197 -41.26 -45.29 8.03
C GLU A 197 -41.57 -45.23 9.54
N GLU A 198 -40.77 -44.52 10.35
CA GLU A 198 -40.98 -44.37 11.80
C GLU A 198 -42.21 -43.50 12.15
N ILE A 199 -42.61 -42.60 11.25
CA ILE A 199 -43.73 -41.67 11.46
C ILE A 199 -45.10 -42.36 11.29
N PHE A 200 -45.15 -43.46 10.53
CA PHE A 200 -46.41 -44.17 10.24
C PHE A 200 -46.60 -45.48 11.02
N ASP A 201 -45.61 -45.95 11.77
CA ASP A 201 -45.67 -47.21 12.53
C ASP A 201 -46.28 -47.08 13.94
N THR A 202 -46.97 -45.97 14.23
CA THR A 202 -47.65 -45.75 15.53
C THR A 202 -49.18 -45.85 15.45
N ARG A 203 -49.72 -46.71 14.56
CA ARG A 203 -51.16 -47.02 14.50
C ARG A 203 -51.45 -48.51 14.60
#